data_AF-F4BM09-F1
#
_entry.id   AF-F4BM09-F1
#
_cell.length_a   1.000
_cell.length_b   1.000
_cell.length_c   1.000
_cell.angle_alpha   90.00
_cell.angle_beta   90.00
_cell.angle_gamma   90.00
#
_symmetry.space_group_name_H-M   'P 1'
#
loop_
_entity.id
_entity.type
_entity.pdbx_description
1 polymer ?
#
loop_
_entity_poly.entity_id
_entity_poly.type
_entity_poly.pdbx_seq_one_letter_code
_entity_poly.pdbx_strand_id
1 'polypeptide(L)'
;MLCLTIAKRAYRHLQNHPYFLMFMLGFYLIYFILAFIVALLAKQFSVSSIQLNRIIASLDSQHTSLNEPFKVLESITTHYTMEYQYILLLIVFAGTLSMLMIQLFLSRFRKKEYQTYLLMGERVYKLTAQLILEQLLLINTIILVLLFIYSLFATPVMNQVSQLESNILQQELKPSTSLVHLQEDDPLLSSENENLTRFNINAFLMGESIHNTFTQNNTLQAFLLIGIINLYSCMVIGIPNYLLLSLKKSTLS
;
A
#
# COMPACT_ATOMS: atom_id res chain seq x y z
N MET A 1 27.91 -8.07 22.57
CA MET A 1 28.66 -9.12 21.83
C MET A 1 27.75 -10.14 21.13
N LEU A 2 26.68 -10.62 21.77
CA LEU A 2 25.78 -11.66 21.25
C LEU A 2 24.94 -11.23 20.02
N CYS A 3 24.43 -10.00 19.97
CA CYS A 3 23.74 -9.47 18.77
C CYS A 3 24.66 -9.33 17.56
N LEU A 4 25.91 -8.91 17.77
CA LEU A 4 26.89 -8.73 16.69
C LEU A 4 27.22 -10.07 16.01
N THR A 5 27.34 -11.15 16.80
CA THR A 5 27.58 -12.49 16.27
C THR A 5 26.38 -13.03 15.47
N ILE A 6 25.15 -12.74 15.89
CA ILE A 6 23.93 -13.13 15.17
C ILE A 6 23.81 -12.34 13.86
N ALA A 7 24.02 -11.02 13.92
CA ALA A 7 23.96 -10.14 12.74
C ALA A 7 25.02 -10.52 11.68
N LYS A 8 26.26 -10.79 12.10
CA LYS A 8 27.33 -11.23 11.20
C LYS A 8 27.00 -12.57 10.53
N ARG A 9 26.34 -13.48 11.26
CA ARG A 9 25.92 -14.78 10.73
C ARG A 9 24.77 -14.62 9.73
N ALA A 10 23.76 -13.81 10.05
CA ALA A 10 22.66 -13.48 9.15
C ALA A 10 23.18 -12.90 7.82
N TYR A 11 24.11 -11.95 7.89
CA TYR A 11 24.74 -11.35 6.71
C TYR A 11 25.50 -12.38 5.86
N ARG A 12 26.32 -13.24 6.49
CA ARG A 12 27.05 -14.31 5.77
C ARG A 12 26.11 -15.33 5.13
N HIS A 13 24.99 -15.65 5.78
CA HIS A 13 24.00 -16.55 5.20
C HIS A 13 23.38 -15.94 3.94
N LEU A 14 22.97 -14.67 3.98
CA LEU A 14 22.47 -13.94 2.80
C LEU A 14 23.51 -13.88 1.67
N GLN A 15 24.79 -13.70 2.00
CA GLN A 15 25.88 -13.67 1.02
C GLN A 15 26.12 -15.04 0.35
N ASN A 16 26.04 -16.12 1.11
CA ASN A 16 26.34 -17.47 0.63
C ASN A 16 25.16 -18.15 -0.08
N HIS A 17 23.95 -17.61 0.03
CA HIS A 17 22.75 -18.15 -0.60
C HIS A 17 22.08 -17.12 -1.53
N PRO A 18 22.70 -16.80 -2.68
CA PRO A 18 22.23 -15.75 -3.58
C PRO A 18 20.84 -16.04 -4.17
N TYR A 19 20.51 -17.29 -4.45
CA TYR A 19 19.18 -17.67 -4.96
C TYR A 19 18.06 -17.40 -3.96
N PHE A 20 18.31 -17.68 -2.67
CA PHE A 20 17.38 -17.37 -1.59
C PHE A 20 17.21 -15.85 -1.44
N LEU A 21 18.32 -15.11 -1.48
CA LEU A 21 18.32 -13.66 -1.44
C LEU A 21 17.46 -13.06 -2.56
N MET A 22 17.73 -13.45 -3.82
CA MET A 22 17.03 -12.91 -4.99
C MET A 22 15.54 -13.25 -4.97
N PHE A 23 15.19 -14.48 -4.58
CA PHE A 23 13.80 -14.90 -4.46
C PHE A 23 13.03 -14.06 -3.42
N MET A 24 13.60 -13.91 -2.22
CA MET A 24 12.95 -13.16 -1.14
C MET A 24 12.88 -11.67 -1.47
N LEU A 25 13.92 -11.11 -2.07
CA LEU A 25 13.96 -9.72 -2.49
C LEU A 25 12.89 -9.45 -3.56
N GLY A 26 12.77 -10.31 -4.58
CA GLY A 26 11.74 -10.19 -5.61
C GLY A 26 10.32 -10.29 -5.05
N PHE A 27 10.07 -11.25 -4.16
CA PHE A 27 8.77 -11.40 -3.50
C PHE A 27 8.37 -10.14 -2.72
N TYR A 28 9.26 -9.67 -1.84
CA TYR A 28 9.00 -8.47 -1.05
C TYR A 28 8.85 -7.23 -1.92
N LEU A 29 9.65 -7.10 -2.99
CA LEU A 29 9.57 -5.96 -3.90
C LEU A 29 8.18 -5.86 -4.54
N ILE A 30 7.69 -6.96 -5.12
CA ILE A 30 6.37 -7.00 -5.75
C ILE A 30 5.27 -6.71 -4.72
N TYR A 31 5.35 -7.32 -3.54
CA TYR A 31 4.39 -7.12 -2.47
C TYR A 31 4.31 -5.65 -2.04
N PHE A 32 5.46 -5.03 -1.75
CA PHE A 32 5.49 -3.65 -1.28
C PHE A 32 5.14 -2.65 -2.38
N ILE A 33 5.47 -2.90 -3.65
CA ILE A 33 5.00 -2.07 -4.78
C ILE A 33 3.48 -2.09 -4.87
N LEU A 34 2.87 -3.28 -4.85
CA LEU A 34 1.42 -3.43 -4.95
C LEU A 34 0.70 -2.74 -3.78
N ALA A 35 1.16 -2.98 -2.55
CA ALA A 35 0.61 -2.34 -1.36
C ALA A 35 0.78 -0.81 -1.41
N PHE A 36 1.92 -0.32 -1.91
CA PHE A 36 2.20 1.11 -2.02
C PHE A 36 1.26 1.81 -3.00
N ILE A 37 1.03 1.24 -4.19
CA ILE A 37 0.13 1.83 -5.20
C ILE A 37 -1.30 1.93 -4.65
N VAL A 38 -1.82 0.86 -4.05
CA VAL A 38 -3.19 0.86 -3.50
C VAL A 38 -3.30 1.82 -2.31
N ALA A 39 -2.28 1.91 -1.46
CA ALA A 39 -2.27 2.87 -0.36
C ALA A 39 -2.29 4.33 -0.85
N LEU A 40 -1.58 4.64 -1.94
CA LEU A 40 -1.63 5.97 -2.56
C LEU A 40 -3.03 6.30 -3.09
N LEU A 41 -3.69 5.33 -3.75
CA LEU A 41 -5.07 5.51 -4.24
C LEU A 41 -6.06 5.71 -3.09
N ALA A 42 -6.05 4.83 -2.09
CA ALA A 42 -6.92 4.95 -0.91
C ALA A 42 -6.74 6.31 -0.21
N LYS A 43 -5.50 6.78 -0.10
CA LYS A 43 -5.20 8.10 0.47
C LYS A 43 -5.75 9.23 -0.39
N GLN A 44 -5.55 9.18 -1.70
CA GLN A 44 -6.01 10.22 -2.61
C GLN A 44 -7.53 10.38 -2.55
N PHE A 45 -8.28 9.27 -2.70
CA PHE A 45 -9.74 9.28 -2.60
C PHE A 45 -10.23 9.73 -1.21
N SER A 46 -9.52 9.36 -0.13
CA SER A 46 -9.84 9.84 1.22
C SER A 46 -9.66 11.35 1.36
N VAL A 47 -8.61 11.93 0.79
CA VAL A 47 -8.38 13.38 0.80
C VAL A 47 -9.47 14.09 -0.01
N SER A 48 -9.80 13.58 -1.19
CA SER A 48 -10.86 14.13 -2.04
C SER A 48 -12.23 14.09 -1.36
N SER A 49 -12.57 12.98 -0.68
CA SER A 49 -13.80 12.87 0.11
C SER A 49 -13.85 13.91 1.24
N ILE A 50 -12.76 14.12 1.99
CA ILE A 50 -12.71 15.14 3.05
C ILE A 50 -12.89 16.56 2.47
N GLN A 51 -12.25 16.85 1.34
CA GLN A 51 -12.38 18.15 0.68
C GLN A 51 -13.81 18.39 0.19
N LEU A 52 -14.43 17.38 -0.40
CA LEU A 52 -15.80 17.44 -0.88
C LEU A 52 -16.80 17.65 0.27
N ASN A 53 -16.64 16.96 1.40
CA ASN A 53 -17.48 17.15 2.57
C ASN A 53 -17.39 18.57 3.13
N ARG A 54 -16.20 19.20 3.11
CA ARG A 54 -16.04 20.61 3.51
C ARG A 54 -16.79 21.56 2.58
N ILE A 55 -16.77 21.26 1.28
CA ILE A 55 -17.43 22.10 0.27
C ILE A 55 -18.94 21.95 0.38
N ILE A 56 -19.47 20.73 0.52
CA ILE A 56 -20.90 20.49 0.77
C ILE A 56 -21.36 21.20 2.05
N ALA A 57 -20.62 21.06 3.15
CA ALA A 57 -20.93 21.76 4.40
C ALA A 57 -20.94 23.28 4.25
N SER A 58 -20.06 23.84 3.39
CA SER A 58 -20.04 25.28 3.10
C SER A 58 -21.20 25.72 2.19
N LEU A 59 -21.60 24.90 1.21
CA LEU A 59 -22.74 25.19 0.34
C LEU A 59 -24.08 25.07 1.07
N ASP A 60 -24.24 24.06 1.95
CA ASP A 60 -25.40 23.90 2.82
C ASP A 60 -25.56 25.11 3.75
N SER A 61 -24.46 25.66 4.25
CA SER A 61 -24.50 26.89 5.05
C SER A 61 -24.98 28.12 4.24
N GLN A 62 -24.79 28.09 2.91
CA GLN A 62 -25.17 29.16 1.98
C GLN A 62 -26.53 28.96 1.30
N HIS A 63 -27.32 27.95 1.67
CA HIS A 63 -28.68 27.71 1.15
C HIS A 63 -28.80 27.69 -0.39
N THR A 64 -27.77 27.22 -1.10
CA THR A 64 -27.78 27.16 -2.57
C THR A 64 -28.28 25.79 -3.05
N SER A 65 -29.23 25.76 -3.98
CA SER A 65 -29.86 24.54 -4.54
C SER A 65 -28.94 23.68 -5.42
N LEU A 66 -27.63 23.97 -5.46
CA LEU A 66 -26.58 23.25 -6.20
C LEU A 66 -26.22 21.87 -5.61
N ASN A 67 -27.07 21.33 -4.74
CA ASN A 67 -26.72 20.26 -3.81
C ASN A 67 -26.65 18.87 -4.46
N GLU A 68 -27.39 18.63 -5.54
CA GLU A 68 -27.50 17.30 -6.17
C GLU A 68 -26.18 16.78 -6.79
N PRO A 69 -25.46 17.52 -7.66
CA PRO A 69 -24.22 17.00 -8.26
C PRO A 69 -23.10 16.76 -7.25
N PHE A 70 -23.01 17.59 -6.20
CA PHE A 70 -22.00 17.39 -5.14
C PHE A 70 -22.34 16.20 -4.23
N LYS A 71 -23.62 15.94 -3.96
CA LYS A 71 -24.06 14.74 -3.21
C LYS A 71 -23.80 13.44 -3.99
N VAL A 72 -23.98 13.46 -5.32
CA VAL A 72 -23.62 12.31 -6.17
C VAL A 72 -22.10 12.08 -6.13
N LEU A 73 -21.30 13.14 -6.22
CA LEU A 73 -19.84 13.03 -6.12
C LEU A 73 -19.37 12.57 -4.73
N GLU A 74 -20.07 12.94 -3.66
CA GLU A 74 -19.80 12.49 -2.28
C GLU A 74 -20.06 11.00 -2.15
N SER A 75 -21.21 10.53 -2.65
CA SER A 75 -21.55 9.11 -2.70
C SER A 75 -20.49 8.30 -3.45
N ILE A 76 -20.05 8.78 -4.62
CA ILE A 76 -19.04 8.09 -5.45
C ILE A 76 -17.68 8.07 -4.73
N THR A 77 -17.21 9.21 -4.21
CA THR A 77 -15.89 9.29 -3.54
C THR A 77 -15.85 8.50 -2.23
N THR A 78 -16.94 8.47 -1.46
CA THR A 78 -17.04 7.65 -0.24
C THR A 78 -17.11 6.15 -0.56
N HIS A 79 -17.82 5.76 -1.62
CA HIS A 79 -17.84 4.39 -2.12
C HIS A 79 -16.43 3.90 -2.47
N TYR A 80 -15.70 4.64 -3.31
CA TYR A 80 -14.33 4.26 -3.69
C TYR A 80 -13.35 4.31 -2.52
N THR A 81 -13.51 5.23 -1.57
CA THR A 81 -12.69 5.24 -0.35
C THR A 81 -12.86 3.93 0.42
N MET A 82 -14.10 3.46 0.60
CA MET A 82 -14.38 2.18 1.26
C MET A 82 -13.88 0.99 0.44
N GLU A 83 -14.07 1.00 -0.88
CA GLU A 83 -13.60 -0.06 -1.76
C GLU A 83 -12.09 -0.22 -1.74
N TYR A 84 -11.33 0.88 -1.87
CA TYR A 84 -9.87 0.83 -1.82
C TYR A 84 -9.33 0.48 -0.43
N GLN A 85 -10.02 0.87 0.66
CA GLN A 85 -9.68 0.38 2.01
C GLN A 85 -9.90 -1.13 2.14
N TYR A 86 -10.99 -1.66 1.56
CA TYR A 86 -11.25 -3.10 1.54
C TYR A 86 -10.21 -3.85 0.70
N ILE A 87 -9.85 -3.33 -0.48
CA ILE A 87 -8.78 -3.89 -1.32
C ILE A 87 -7.44 -3.87 -0.57
N LEU A 88 -7.12 -2.78 0.13
CA LEU A 88 -5.91 -2.70 0.95
C LEU A 88 -5.92 -3.74 2.08
N LEU A 89 -7.05 -3.93 2.75
CA LEU A 89 -7.20 -4.97 3.78
C LEU A 89 -7.04 -6.38 3.19
N LEU A 90 -7.58 -6.63 2.01
CA LEU A 90 -7.42 -7.89 1.28
C LEU A 90 -5.95 -8.13 0.91
N ILE A 91 -5.23 -7.10 0.44
CA ILE A 91 -3.79 -7.17 0.17
C ILE A 91 -2.99 -7.44 1.44
N VAL A 92 -3.34 -6.81 2.57
CA VAL A 92 -2.71 -7.09 3.85
C VAL A 92 -2.96 -8.55 4.22
N PHE A 93 -4.19 -9.04 4.18
CA PHE A 93 -4.54 -10.42 4.50
C PHE A 93 -3.82 -11.43 3.60
N ALA A 94 -3.89 -11.27 2.27
CA ALA A 94 -3.19 -12.11 1.31
C ALA A 94 -1.66 -12.04 1.48
N GLY A 95 -1.14 -10.86 1.80
CA GLY A 95 0.25 -10.62 2.18
C GLY A 95 0.67 -11.38 3.42
N THR A 96 -0.15 -11.37 4.47
CA THR A 96 0.10 -12.13 5.71
C THR A 96 0.18 -13.62 5.41
N LEU A 97 -0.75 -14.14 4.61
CA LEU A 97 -0.84 -15.56 4.29
C LEU A 97 0.32 -16.01 3.41
N SER A 98 0.67 -15.23 2.38
CA SER A 98 1.83 -15.50 1.52
C SER A 98 3.14 -15.41 2.29
N MET A 99 3.31 -14.42 3.19
CA MET A 99 4.46 -14.36 4.09
C MET A 99 4.56 -15.62 4.95
N LEU A 100 3.46 -16.06 5.58
CA LEU A 100 3.45 -17.29 6.38
C LEU A 100 3.85 -18.51 5.54
N MET A 101 3.27 -18.67 4.35
CA MET A 101 3.60 -19.78 3.44
C MET A 101 5.08 -19.79 3.05
N ILE A 102 5.63 -18.62 2.73
CA ILE A 102 7.05 -18.48 2.40
C ILE A 102 7.91 -18.81 3.61
N GLN A 103 7.58 -18.31 4.81
CA GLN A 103 8.34 -18.64 6.01
C GLN A 103 8.33 -20.15 6.32
N LEU A 104 7.19 -20.81 6.15
CA LEU A 104 7.08 -22.27 6.28
C LEU A 104 7.94 -22.99 5.24
N PHE A 105 7.90 -22.54 3.99
CA PHE A 105 8.70 -23.07 2.90
C PHE A 105 10.21 -22.93 3.18
N LEU A 106 10.64 -21.76 3.65
CA LEU A 106 12.03 -21.51 4.05
C LEU A 106 12.47 -22.38 5.22
N SER A 107 11.61 -22.54 6.23
CA SER A 107 11.87 -23.42 7.37
C SER A 107 12.05 -24.89 6.95
N ARG A 108 11.39 -25.29 5.86
CA ARG A 108 11.57 -26.62 5.24
C ARG A 108 12.89 -26.73 4.48
N PHE A 109 13.24 -25.73 3.68
CA PHE A 109 14.53 -25.69 2.95
C PHE A 109 15.73 -25.69 3.90
N ARG A 110 15.63 -24.96 5.02
CA ARG A 110 16.68 -24.84 6.04
C ARG A 110 16.62 -25.94 7.11
N LYS A 111 15.83 -27.01 6.91
CA LYS A 111 15.66 -28.07 7.91
C LYS A 111 17.00 -28.70 8.35
N LYS A 112 17.87 -29.03 7.39
CA LYS A 112 19.17 -29.67 7.67
C LYS A 112 20.11 -28.74 8.44
N GLU A 113 20.14 -27.47 8.04
CA GLU A 113 20.93 -26.43 8.71
C GLU A 113 20.47 -26.26 10.17
N TYR A 114 19.17 -26.10 10.41
CA TYR A 114 18.63 -25.95 11.76
C TYR A 114 18.85 -27.19 12.63
N GLN A 115 18.70 -28.39 12.08
CA GLN A 115 18.99 -29.62 12.83
C GLN A 115 20.46 -29.68 13.26
N THR A 116 21.39 -29.30 12.37
CA THR A 116 22.82 -29.27 12.69
C THR A 116 23.12 -28.30 13.84
N TYR A 117 22.58 -27.09 13.80
CA TYR A 117 22.76 -26.12 14.87
C TYR A 117 22.12 -26.55 16.20
N LEU A 118 20.94 -27.17 16.15
CA LEU A 118 20.29 -27.71 17.34
C LEU A 118 21.12 -28.84 17.99
N LEU A 119 21.70 -29.73 17.18
CA LEU A 119 22.59 -30.79 17.66
C LEU A 119 23.90 -30.24 18.25
N MET A 120 24.39 -29.10 17.75
CA MET A 120 25.52 -28.36 18.33
C MET A 120 25.15 -27.62 19.63
N GLY A 121 23.92 -27.78 20.15
CA GLY A 121 23.47 -27.18 21.40
C GLY A 121 23.03 -25.72 21.27
N GLU A 122 22.81 -25.22 20.05
CA GLU A 122 22.37 -23.85 19.85
C GLU A 122 20.94 -23.63 20.36
N ARG A 123 20.71 -22.48 21.00
CA ARG A 123 19.40 -22.14 21.58
C ARG A 123 18.44 -21.68 20.49
N VAL A 124 17.19 -22.16 20.53
CA VAL A 124 16.12 -21.86 19.55
C VAL A 124 15.98 -20.36 19.29
N TYR A 125 15.97 -19.53 20.34
CA TYR A 125 15.81 -18.07 20.18
C TYR A 125 16.93 -17.42 19.35
N LYS A 126 18.15 -17.97 19.34
CA LYS A 126 19.26 -17.43 18.52
C LYS A 126 19.01 -17.67 17.04
N LEU A 127 18.50 -18.86 16.70
CA LEU A 127 18.15 -19.22 15.33
C LEU A 127 16.94 -18.42 14.84
N THR A 128 15.92 -18.25 15.69
CA THR A 128 14.77 -17.38 15.38
C THR A 128 15.22 -15.92 15.18
N ALA A 129 16.07 -15.39 16.07
CA ALA A 129 16.58 -14.02 15.95
C ALA A 129 17.43 -13.82 14.68
N GLN A 130 18.24 -14.81 14.29
CA GLN A 130 18.99 -14.76 13.04
C GLN A 130 18.04 -14.61 11.84
N LEU A 131 16.99 -15.44 11.77
CA LEU A 131 16.05 -15.39 10.67
C LEU A 131 15.25 -14.08 10.66
N ILE A 132 14.83 -13.56 11.82
CA ILE A 132 14.20 -12.24 11.91
C ILE A 132 15.12 -11.16 11.34
N LEU A 133 16.40 -11.14 11.71
CA LEU A 133 17.36 -10.16 11.19
C LEU A 133 17.58 -10.28 9.68
N GLU A 134 17.68 -11.50 9.14
CA GLU A 134 17.82 -11.73 7.70
C GLU A 134 16.66 -11.11 6.93
N GLN A 135 15.42 -11.34 7.38
CA GLN A 135 14.22 -10.84 6.70
C GLN A 135 14.01 -9.34 6.91
N LEU A 136 14.25 -8.82 8.11
CA LEU A 136 14.15 -7.39 8.36
C LEU A 136 15.16 -6.60 7.52
N LEU A 137 16.36 -7.11 7.32
CA LEU A 137 17.35 -6.46 6.47
C LEU A 137 16.83 -6.33 5.03
N LEU A 138 16.22 -7.40 4.50
CA LEU A 138 15.62 -7.39 3.16
C LEU A 138 14.44 -6.42 3.06
N ILE A 139 13.51 -6.49 4.00
CA ILE A 139 12.31 -5.65 4.05
C ILE A 139 12.71 -4.17 4.13
N ASN A 140 13.61 -3.80 5.04
CA ASN A 140 14.04 -2.41 5.19
C ASN A 140 14.81 -1.91 3.96
N THR A 141 15.59 -2.77 3.29
CA THR A 141 16.26 -2.40 2.03
C THR A 141 15.25 -2.02 0.96
N ILE A 142 14.18 -2.80 0.82
CA ILE A 142 13.13 -2.55 -0.18
C ILE A 142 12.33 -1.31 0.15
N ILE A 143 11.94 -1.13 1.42
CA ILE A 143 11.24 0.08 1.87
C ILE A 143 12.09 1.32 1.59
N LEU A 144 13.40 1.27 1.87
CA LEU A 144 14.31 2.38 1.60
C LEU A 144 14.40 2.68 0.10
N VAL A 145 14.50 1.65 -0.75
CA VAL A 145 14.49 1.83 -2.21
C VAL A 145 13.19 2.45 -2.69
N LEU A 146 12.03 1.98 -2.19
CA LEU A 146 10.73 2.54 -2.55
C LEU A 146 10.58 3.99 -2.11
N LEU A 147 11.00 4.32 -0.89
CA LEU A 147 10.99 5.69 -0.39
C LEU A 147 11.92 6.60 -1.19
N PHE A 148 13.09 6.09 -1.59
CA PHE A 148 14.03 6.82 -2.43
C PHE A 148 13.45 7.10 -3.83
N ILE A 149 12.89 6.09 -4.48
CA ILE A 149 12.22 6.24 -5.78
C ILE A 149 11.06 7.22 -5.66
N TYR A 150 10.22 7.07 -4.63
CA TYR A 150 9.10 7.97 -4.41
C TYR A 150 9.56 9.41 -4.15
N SER A 151 10.64 9.62 -3.39
CA SER A 151 11.20 10.95 -3.14
C SER A 151 11.63 11.65 -4.45
N LEU A 152 12.25 10.90 -5.38
CA LEU A 152 12.68 11.44 -6.67
C LEU A 152 11.52 11.70 -7.64
N PHE A 153 10.48 10.86 -7.58
CA PHE A 153 9.37 10.86 -8.53
C PHE A 153 8.03 11.24 -7.88
N ALA A 154 8.04 11.95 -6.75
CA ALA A 154 6.83 12.25 -5.99
C ALA A 154 5.81 13.01 -6.84
N THR A 155 6.26 14.08 -7.51
CA THR A 155 5.42 14.93 -8.37
C THR A 155 4.83 14.17 -9.56
N PRO A 156 5.61 13.47 -10.42
CA PRO A 156 5.03 12.75 -11.55
C PRO A 156 4.11 11.59 -11.12
N VAL A 157 4.44 10.88 -10.03
CA VAL A 157 3.59 9.81 -9.49
C VAL A 157 2.25 10.39 -9.01
N MET A 158 2.28 11.50 -8.28
CA MET A 158 1.06 12.13 -7.78
C MET A 158 0.18 12.62 -8.93
N ASN A 159 0.76 13.22 -9.97
CA ASN A 159 0.03 13.66 -11.14
C ASN A 159 -0.69 12.50 -11.85
N GLN A 160 -0.04 11.33 -11.97
CA GLN A 160 -0.67 10.14 -12.55
C GLN A 160 -1.82 9.61 -11.68
N VAL A 161 -1.64 9.60 -10.35
CA VAL A 161 -2.69 9.17 -9.41
C VAL A 161 -3.90 10.10 -9.49
N SER A 162 -3.69 11.43 -9.53
CA SER A 162 -4.78 12.40 -9.68
C SER A 162 -5.47 12.31 -11.05
N GLN A 163 -4.74 12.05 -12.13
CA GLN A 163 -5.34 11.79 -13.45
C GLN A 163 -6.17 10.51 -13.47
N LEU A 164 -5.71 9.45 -12.80
CA LEU A 164 -6.47 8.20 -12.70
C LEU A 164 -7.76 8.41 -11.91
N GLU A 165 -7.70 9.12 -10.78
CA GLU A 165 -8.88 9.52 -10.01
C GLU A 165 -9.85 10.33 -10.87
N SER A 166 -9.37 11.34 -11.60
CA SER A 166 -10.25 12.17 -12.43
C SER A 166 -10.95 11.35 -13.51
N ASN A 167 -10.24 10.39 -14.12
CA ASN A 167 -10.81 9.52 -15.15
C ASN A 167 -11.89 8.59 -14.59
N ILE A 168 -11.65 8.01 -13.40
CA ILE A 168 -12.64 7.14 -12.72
C ILE A 168 -13.91 7.95 -12.38
N LEU A 169 -13.74 9.13 -11.79
CA LEU A 169 -14.87 9.99 -11.42
C LEU A 169 -15.66 10.45 -12.66
N GLN A 170 -14.97 10.85 -13.73
CA GLN A 170 -15.63 11.24 -14.99
C GLN A 170 -16.35 10.06 -15.67
N GLN A 171 -15.84 8.85 -15.55
CA GLN A 171 -16.47 7.66 -16.11
C GLN A 171 -17.76 7.31 -15.36
N GLU A 172 -17.75 7.38 -14.03
CA GLU A 172 -18.93 7.14 -13.17
C GLU A 172 -19.94 8.30 -13.17
N LEU A 173 -19.56 9.48 -13.64
CA LEU A 173 -20.49 10.59 -13.92
C LEU A 173 -21.21 10.44 -15.27
N LYS A 174 -20.67 9.63 -16.20
CA LYS A 174 -21.25 9.40 -17.54
C LYS A 174 -22.39 8.37 -17.64
N PRO A 175 -22.77 7.53 -16.65
CA PRO A 175 -23.91 6.64 -16.78
C PRO A 175 -25.19 7.36 -16.35
N SER A 176 -25.72 8.18 -17.25
CA SER A 176 -27.17 8.46 -17.41
C SER A 176 -27.49 9.27 -18.68
N THR A 177 -26.66 9.20 -19.73
CA THR A 177 -27.05 9.66 -21.07
C THR A 177 -27.66 8.56 -21.96
N SER A 178 -27.88 7.35 -21.42
CA SER A 178 -28.65 6.30 -22.09
C SER A 178 -30.17 6.38 -21.81
N LEU A 179 -30.65 7.46 -21.17
CA LEU A 179 -32.07 7.74 -20.95
C LEU A 179 -32.59 8.95 -21.74
N VAL A 180 -31.82 9.48 -22.70
CA VAL A 180 -32.22 10.59 -23.60
C VAL A 180 -32.39 10.10 -25.05
N HIS A 181 -32.90 8.87 -25.24
CA HIS A 181 -33.24 8.39 -26.60
C HIS A 181 -34.74 8.42 -26.90
N LEU A 182 -35.53 9.18 -26.14
CA LEU A 182 -36.94 9.42 -26.42
C LEU A 182 -37.30 10.89 -26.18
N GLN A 183 -36.86 11.80 -27.06
CA GLN A 183 -37.73 12.84 -27.63
C GLN A 183 -37.04 13.63 -28.76
N GLU A 184 -37.56 13.43 -29.97
CA GLU A 184 -37.74 14.36 -31.11
C GLU A 184 -36.58 15.25 -31.62
N ASP A 185 -36.15 14.93 -32.85
CA ASP A 185 -36.08 15.81 -34.03
C ASP A 185 -35.79 17.31 -33.81
N ASP A 186 -34.54 17.72 -34.05
CA ASP A 186 -34.21 18.66 -35.15
C ASP A 186 -32.68 18.76 -35.35
N PRO A 187 -32.17 18.84 -36.60
CA PRO A 187 -30.74 18.84 -36.89
C PRO A 187 -30.24 20.26 -37.14
N LEU A 188 -29.50 20.87 -36.20
CA LEU A 188 -28.52 21.94 -36.44
C LEU A 188 -28.02 22.47 -35.10
N LEU A 189 -26.84 22.00 -34.66
CA LEU A 189 -25.86 22.77 -33.88
C LEU A 189 -24.59 21.92 -33.77
N SER A 190 -23.86 21.92 -34.87
CA SER A 190 -22.46 21.50 -34.94
C SER A 190 -21.60 22.44 -34.11
N SER A 191 -20.69 21.85 -33.33
CA SER A 191 -19.37 22.42 -33.00
C SER A 191 -19.36 23.72 -32.19
N GLU A 192 -19.75 23.66 -30.92
CA GLU A 192 -19.20 24.52 -29.84
C GLU A 192 -19.92 24.17 -28.52
N ASN A 193 -19.45 23.17 -27.78
CA ASN A 193 -19.89 22.97 -26.38
C ASN A 193 -18.84 22.22 -25.55
N GLU A 194 -17.55 22.44 -25.82
CA GLU A 194 -16.46 21.90 -25.00
C GLU A 194 -16.17 22.72 -23.73
N ASN A 195 -16.87 23.85 -23.47
CA ASN A 195 -16.43 24.77 -22.41
C ASN A 195 -17.50 25.54 -21.61
N LEU A 196 -18.76 25.10 -21.58
CA LEU A 196 -19.80 25.85 -20.84
C LEU A 196 -20.71 24.97 -19.98
N THR A 197 -20.17 24.43 -18.89
CA THR A 197 -20.91 24.33 -17.64
C THR A 197 -20.14 25.07 -16.55
N ARG A 198 -20.85 25.94 -15.82
CA ARG A 198 -20.34 26.91 -14.83
C ARG A 198 -19.59 26.29 -13.63
N PHE A 199 -19.48 24.97 -13.60
CA PHE A 199 -18.65 24.20 -12.68
C PHE A 199 -17.75 23.30 -13.51
N ASN A 200 -16.57 23.82 -13.82
CA ASN A 200 -15.53 23.03 -14.43
C ASN A 200 -15.10 21.97 -13.41
N ILE A 201 -15.69 20.77 -13.51
CA ILE A 201 -15.29 19.60 -12.71
C ILE A 201 -13.80 19.32 -12.96
N ASN A 202 -13.23 19.68 -14.12
CA ASN A 202 -11.78 19.65 -14.31
C ASN A 202 -11.05 20.71 -13.49
N ALA A 203 -11.61 21.86 -13.13
CA ALA A 203 -10.93 22.79 -12.20
C ALA A 203 -10.96 22.27 -10.74
N PHE A 204 -12.02 21.53 -10.38
CA PHE A 204 -12.12 20.82 -9.10
C PHE A 204 -11.18 19.61 -9.03
N LEU A 205 -11.08 18.83 -10.12
CA LEU A 205 -10.25 17.62 -10.24
C LEU A 205 -8.79 17.88 -10.62
N MET A 206 -8.51 18.93 -11.41
CA MET A 206 -7.15 19.44 -11.67
C MET A 206 -6.66 20.36 -10.54
N GLY A 207 -7.45 20.51 -9.47
CA GLY A 207 -7.19 21.24 -8.23
C GLY A 207 -5.93 22.07 -8.30
N GLU A 208 -6.05 23.29 -8.83
CA GLU A 208 -5.00 24.29 -9.04
C GLU A 208 -3.96 24.23 -7.93
N SER A 209 -2.93 23.38 -8.12
CA SER A 209 -1.81 23.21 -7.20
C SER A 209 -2.21 23.34 -5.72
N ILE A 210 -3.31 22.71 -5.26
CA ILE A 210 -3.75 22.84 -3.86
C ILE A 210 -2.56 22.40 -3.05
N HIS A 211 -1.98 23.39 -2.37
CA HIS A 211 -0.72 23.32 -1.65
C HIS A 211 -0.66 21.98 -0.95
N ASN A 212 0.00 21.02 -1.60
CA ASN A 212 -0.02 19.65 -1.17
C ASN A 212 0.89 19.68 0.05
N THR A 213 0.29 19.92 1.21
CA THR A 213 0.94 19.85 2.52
C THR A 213 1.37 18.42 2.83
N PHE A 214 1.38 17.53 1.83
CA PHE A 214 2.31 16.42 1.68
C PHE A 214 3.77 16.78 2.02
N THR A 215 4.18 18.04 1.90
CA THR A 215 5.55 18.46 2.28
C THR A 215 5.72 18.72 3.78
N GLN A 216 4.67 18.92 4.56
CA GLN A 216 4.76 19.48 5.92
C GLN A 216 4.13 18.61 7.03
N ASN A 217 4.36 17.29 7.06
CA ASN A 217 4.51 16.52 8.32
C ASN A 217 4.92 15.03 8.15
N ASN A 218 5.63 14.68 7.08
CA ASN A 218 5.72 13.29 6.65
C ASN A 218 6.87 12.46 7.24
N THR A 219 7.91 13.07 7.81
CA THR A 219 9.08 12.31 8.30
C THR A 219 8.75 11.51 9.55
N LEU A 220 8.11 12.10 10.56
CA LEU A 220 7.70 11.38 11.78
C LEU A 220 6.72 10.25 11.45
N GLN A 221 5.74 10.51 10.59
CA GLN A 221 4.77 9.50 10.14
C GLN A 221 5.45 8.36 9.36
N ALA A 222 6.43 8.68 8.50
CA ALA A 222 7.22 7.67 7.79
C ALA A 222 8.04 6.81 8.76
N PHE A 223 8.70 7.41 9.76
CA PHE A 223 9.45 6.65 10.77
C PHE A 223 8.53 5.77 11.62
N LEU A 224 7.35 6.27 12.02
CA LEU A 224 6.35 5.48 12.73
C LEU A 224 5.85 4.31 11.88
N LEU A 225 5.57 4.54 10.59
CA LEU A 225 5.14 3.50 9.66
C LEU A 225 6.20 2.41 9.49
N ILE A 226 7.48 2.79 9.32
CA ILE A 226 8.61 1.85 9.27
C ILE A 226 8.69 1.04 10.58
N GLY A 227 8.51 1.70 11.72
CA GLY A 227 8.47 1.06 13.03
C GLY A 227 7.37 0.00 13.14
N ILE A 228 6.16 0.34 12.70
CA ILE A 228 5.01 -0.58 12.68
C ILE A 228 5.28 -1.77 11.75
N ILE A 229 5.79 -1.53 10.54
CA ILE A 229 6.11 -2.60 9.58
C ILE A 229 7.16 -3.55 10.16
N ASN A 230 8.19 -3.02 10.81
CA ASN A 230 9.24 -3.83 11.44
C ASN A 230 8.69 -4.66 12.61
N LEU A 231 7.89 -4.05 13.48
CA LEU A 231 7.27 -4.76 14.61
C LEU A 231 6.34 -5.88 14.11
N TYR A 232 5.49 -5.57 13.14
CA TYR A 232 4.59 -6.52 12.52
C TYR A 232 5.36 -7.68 11.87
N SER A 233 6.42 -7.37 11.11
CA SER A 233 7.28 -8.36 10.46
C SER A 233 7.95 -9.27 11.49
N CYS A 234 8.46 -8.73 12.60
CA CYS A 234 8.99 -9.53 13.71
C CYS A 234 7.99 -10.55 14.25
N MET A 235 6.72 -10.18 14.39
CA MET A 235 5.69 -11.09 14.91
C MET A 235 5.35 -12.20 13.91
N VAL A 236 5.06 -11.81 12.66
CA VAL A 236 4.65 -12.75 11.59
C VAL A 236 5.77 -13.73 11.24
N ILE A 237 7.02 -13.28 11.33
CA ILE A 237 8.19 -14.11 11.04
C ILE A 237 8.61 -14.90 12.27
N GLY A 238 8.64 -14.25 13.44
CA GLY A 238 9.20 -14.81 14.67
C GLY A 238 8.34 -15.90 15.28
N ILE A 239 7.02 -15.67 15.42
CA ILE A 239 6.12 -16.59 16.13
C ILE A 239 6.07 -17.97 15.46
N PRO A 240 5.79 -18.09 14.14
CA PRO A 240 5.71 -19.40 13.49
C PRO A 240 7.04 -20.15 13.52
N ASN A 241 8.16 -19.44 13.31
CA ASN A 241 9.48 -20.05 13.30
C ASN A 241 9.93 -20.50 14.70
N TYR A 242 9.61 -19.73 15.74
CA TYR A 242 9.88 -20.13 17.12
C TYR A 242 9.13 -21.41 17.50
N LEU A 243 7.83 -21.50 17.15
CA LEU A 243 7.03 -22.70 17.39
C LEU A 243 7.60 -23.92 16.66
N LEU A 244 7.90 -23.79 15.36
CA LEU A 244 8.47 -24.87 14.54
C LEU A 244 9.81 -25.38 15.07
N LEU A 245 10.70 -24.48 15.47
CA LEU A 245 12.02 -24.85 15.99
C LEU A 245 11.93 -25.45 17.40
N SER A 246 11.00 -24.97 18.22
CA SER A 246 10.75 -25.52 19.56
C SER A 246 10.23 -26.96 19.48
N LEU A 247 9.27 -27.22 18.59
CA LEU A 247 8.76 -28.57 18.33
C LEU A 247 9.86 -29.51 17.81
N LYS A 248 10.71 -29.04 16.89
CA LYS A 248 11.84 -29.86 16.41
C LYS A 248 12.85 -30.18 17.50
N LYS A 249 13.13 -29.23 18.39
CA LYS A 249 14.05 -29.46 19.51
C LYS A 249 13.54 -30.54 20.46
N SER A 250 12.23 -30.56 20.77
CA SER A 250 11.67 -31.60 21.64
C SER A 250 11.68 -32.99 21.00
N THR A 251 11.68 -33.10 19.67
CA THR A 251 11.82 -34.39 18.98
C THR A 251 13.26 -34.89 18.85
N LEU A 252 14.25 -34.04 19.14
CA LEU A 252 15.68 -34.35 19.02
C LEU A 252 16.36 -34.63 20.38
N SER A 253 15.71 -34.23 21.49
CA SER A 253 16.13 -34.51 22.87
C SER A 253 15.58 -35.85 23.35
#